data_AF-W1JA06-F1
#
_entry.id   AF-W1JA06-F1
#
_cell.length_a   1.000
_cell.length_b   1.000
_cell.length_c   1.000
_cell.angle_alpha   90.00
_cell.angle_beta   90.00
_cell.angle_gamma   90.00
#
_symmetry.space_group_name_H-M   'P 1'
#
loop_
_entity.id
_entity.type
_entity.pdbx_description
1 polymer ?
#
loop_
_entity_poly.entity_id
_entity_poly.type
_entity_poly.pdbx_seq_one_letter_code
_entity_poly.pdbx_strand_id
1 'polypeptide(L)'
;MLISSMIIPTLTRLFNLNNLLSFSLLLLAVSTLFSTYLNQVYYLAIPRFLMGFACGVIVVVGESWISDNVSDNYKGTLMGLYTSVFTGCQLLGPLLISIVGIISLIPATLLSLFSLVCIVLILINPSASLSQRAETNQEVRYPALPLIMSAPCLMMGVFCFSFFDAATLSMFPLYGLSLGIHEKITITLITVIFLGDAIFQVPIGWLADKTNHQRMHIICGVVFIFSLLALPLTVNSLFLWVDVIIMGAFGGGIYTLSLVRAGKKYSGQTLITINSLFGIIWSIGSLMGPLMTGISMDIFNEKGFIIVLVLVGLMFIFSHLIPKKPV
;
A
#
# COMPACT_ATOMS: atom_id res chain seq x y z
N MET A 1 -6.00 -0.19 -10.61
CA MET A 1 -6.38 -0.74 -9.29
C MET A 1 -7.79 -0.34 -8.90
N LEU A 2 -8.20 0.92 -9.05
CA LEU A 2 -9.56 1.38 -8.69
C LEU A 2 -10.68 0.52 -9.30
N ILE A 3 -10.66 0.30 -10.62
CA ILE A 3 -11.70 -0.49 -11.31
C ILE A 3 -11.70 -1.96 -10.88
N SER A 4 -10.52 -2.60 -10.80
CA SER A 4 -10.45 -4.00 -10.34
C SER A 4 -10.99 -4.12 -8.91
N SER A 5 -10.63 -3.18 -8.03
CA SER A 5 -11.10 -3.15 -6.64
C SER A 5 -12.63 -3.04 -6.49
N MET A 6 -13.33 -2.40 -7.43
CA MET A 6 -14.80 -2.36 -7.41
C MET A 6 -15.44 -3.68 -7.83
N ILE A 7 -14.77 -4.46 -8.68
CA ILE A 7 -15.33 -5.64 -9.34
C ILE A 7 -14.91 -6.94 -8.61
N ILE A 8 -13.80 -6.93 -7.87
CA ILE A 8 -13.25 -8.09 -7.16
C ILE A 8 -14.27 -8.80 -6.25
N PRO A 9 -15.07 -8.11 -5.40
CA PRO A 9 -16.04 -8.80 -4.55
C PRO A 9 -17.07 -9.62 -5.34
N THR A 10 -17.38 -9.21 -6.58
CA THR A 10 -18.25 -9.95 -7.48
C THR A 10 -17.49 -11.10 -8.15
N LEU A 11 -16.26 -10.86 -8.61
CA LEU A 11 -15.43 -11.89 -9.26
C LEU A 11 -15.10 -13.06 -8.33
N THR A 12 -14.81 -12.80 -7.05
CA THR A 12 -14.48 -13.87 -6.08
C THR A 12 -15.69 -14.72 -5.70
N ARG A 13 -16.91 -14.26 -5.99
CA ARG A 13 -18.14 -15.07 -5.83
C ARG A 13 -18.40 -15.98 -7.04
N LEU A 14 -17.96 -15.55 -8.22
CA LEU A 14 -18.21 -16.25 -9.48
C LEU A 14 -17.07 -17.21 -9.85
N PHE A 15 -15.84 -16.91 -9.43
CA PHE A 15 -14.65 -17.64 -9.83
C PHE A 15 -13.85 -18.15 -8.63
N ASN A 16 -13.19 -19.29 -8.83
CA ASN A 16 -12.22 -19.80 -7.87
C ASN A 16 -11.05 -18.82 -7.72
N LEU A 17 -10.63 -18.62 -6.46
CA LEU A 17 -9.56 -17.68 -6.10
C LEU A 17 -8.24 -17.98 -6.81
N ASN A 18 -7.86 -19.26 -6.90
CA ASN A 18 -6.67 -19.71 -7.62
C ASN A 18 -6.73 -19.33 -9.11
N ASN A 19 -7.88 -19.52 -9.75
CA ASN A 19 -8.04 -19.18 -11.18
C ASN A 19 -7.96 -17.67 -11.39
N LEU A 20 -8.55 -16.89 -10.48
CA LEU A 20 -8.54 -15.44 -10.54
C LEU A 20 -7.12 -14.88 -10.35
N LEU A 21 -6.34 -15.42 -9.40
CA LEU A 21 -4.94 -15.07 -9.20
C LEU A 21 -4.07 -15.46 -10.40
N SER A 22 -4.19 -16.69 -10.88
CA SER A 22 -3.41 -17.18 -12.03
C SER A 22 -3.70 -16.39 -13.30
N PHE A 23 -4.97 -16.09 -13.57
CA PHE A 23 -5.36 -15.23 -14.69
C PHE A 23 -4.77 -13.83 -14.56
N SER A 24 -4.80 -13.25 -13.36
CA SER A 24 -4.26 -11.91 -13.11
C SER A 24 -2.74 -11.87 -13.27
N LEU A 25 -2.02 -12.90 -12.81
CA LEU A 25 -0.57 -13.04 -13.00
C LEU A 25 -0.21 -13.18 -14.49
N LEU A 26 -0.98 -13.97 -15.24
CA LEU A 26 -0.79 -14.10 -16.69
C LEU A 26 -1.06 -12.77 -17.40
N LEU A 27 -2.16 -12.09 -17.04
CA LEU A 27 -2.50 -10.78 -17.58
C LEU A 27 -1.40 -9.76 -17.30
N LEU A 28 -0.83 -9.77 -16.08
CA LEU A 28 0.29 -8.91 -15.72
C LEU A 28 1.51 -9.18 -16.63
N ALA A 29 1.92 -10.44 -16.78
CA ALA A 29 3.06 -10.85 -17.61
C ALA A 29 2.91 -10.46 -19.09
N VAL A 30 1.73 -10.72 -19.66
CA VAL A 30 1.44 -10.38 -21.05
C VAL A 30 1.42 -8.87 -21.24
N SER A 31 0.82 -8.13 -20.31
CA SER A 31 0.74 -6.66 -20.39
C SER A 31 2.11 -5.99 -20.26
N THR A 32 3.00 -6.52 -19.43
CA THR A 32 4.36 -6.00 -19.26
C THR A 32 5.21 -6.25 -20.49
N LEU A 33 5.15 -7.46 -21.08
CA LEU A 33 5.83 -7.73 -22.34
C LEU A 33 5.26 -6.87 -23.47
N PHE A 34 3.93 -6.77 -23.57
CA PHE A 34 3.29 -5.96 -24.59
C PHE A 34 3.70 -4.48 -24.48
N SER A 35 3.90 -3.94 -23.27
CA SER A 35 4.41 -2.58 -23.06
C SER A 35 5.78 -2.35 -23.67
N THR A 36 6.66 -3.36 -23.67
CA THR A 36 8.04 -3.21 -24.19
C THR A 36 8.13 -3.10 -25.71
N TYR A 37 7.11 -3.55 -26.44
CA TYR A 37 7.07 -3.47 -27.90
C TYR A 37 6.38 -2.21 -28.42
N LEU A 38 5.78 -1.41 -27.54
CA LEU A 38 5.00 -0.23 -27.90
C LEU A 38 5.80 1.05 -27.62
N ASN A 39 6.13 1.79 -28.68
CA ASN A 39 6.86 3.07 -28.55
C ASN A 39 5.95 4.29 -28.45
N GLN A 40 4.67 4.17 -28.80
CA GLN A 40 3.72 5.29 -28.80
C GLN A 40 2.98 5.39 -27.48
N VAL A 41 2.92 6.59 -26.90
CA VAL A 41 2.28 6.89 -25.60
C VAL A 41 0.82 6.42 -25.57
N TYR A 42 0.07 6.62 -26.65
CA TYR A 42 -1.33 6.21 -26.74
C TYR A 42 -1.52 4.69 -26.64
N TYR A 43 -0.64 3.91 -27.26
CA TYR A 43 -0.73 2.45 -27.19
C TYR A 43 -0.32 1.91 -25.82
N LEU A 44 0.53 2.62 -25.07
CA LEU A 44 0.89 2.27 -23.70
C LEU A 44 -0.27 2.38 -22.70
N ALA A 45 -1.34 3.10 -23.05
CA ALA A 45 -2.52 3.22 -22.19
C ALA A 45 -3.18 1.86 -21.90
N ILE A 46 -3.29 1.00 -22.91
CA ILE A 46 -3.92 -0.33 -22.79
C ILE A 46 -3.14 -1.25 -21.84
N PRO A 47 -1.84 -1.53 -22.05
CA PRO A 47 -1.11 -2.41 -21.15
C PRO A 47 -0.97 -1.80 -19.74
N ARG A 48 -0.85 -0.47 -19.60
CA ARG A 48 -0.87 0.17 -18.27
C ARG A 48 -2.20 -0.03 -17.55
N PHE A 49 -3.31 0.06 -18.26
CA PHE A 49 -4.63 -0.24 -17.72
C PHE A 49 -4.72 -1.70 -17.26
N LEU A 50 -4.30 -2.65 -18.10
CA LEU A 50 -4.33 -4.08 -17.79
C LEU A 50 -3.40 -4.45 -16.62
N MET A 51 -2.20 -3.89 -16.57
CA MET A 51 -1.29 -4.04 -15.42
C MET A 51 -1.96 -3.53 -14.13
N GLY A 52 -2.55 -2.32 -14.17
CA GLY A 52 -3.25 -1.75 -13.03
C GLY A 52 -4.47 -2.56 -12.60
N PHE A 53 -5.16 -3.21 -13.55
CA PHE A 53 -6.26 -4.12 -13.27
C PHE A 53 -5.75 -5.38 -12.56
N ALA A 54 -4.77 -6.07 -13.16
CA ALA A 54 -4.14 -7.28 -12.65
C ALA A 54 -3.53 -7.09 -11.25
N CYS A 55 -2.73 -6.04 -11.05
CA CYS A 55 -2.14 -5.72 -9.74
C CYS A 55 -3.22 -5.51 -8.67
N GLY A 56 -4.32 -4.84 -9.01
CA GLY A 56 -5.41 -4.65 -8.04
C GLY A 56 -6.05 -5.96 -7.60
N VAL A 57 -6.20 -6.92 -8.51
CA VAL A 57 -6.68 -8.26 -8.15
C VAL A 57 -5.68 -8.99 -7.27
N ILE A 58 -4.40 -9.01 -7.66
CA ILE A 58 -3.34 -9.69 -6.92
C ILE A 58 -3.21 -9.14 -5.48
N VAL A 59 -3.21 -7.82 -5.32
CA VAL A 59 -3.07 -7.16 -4.00
C VAL A 59 -4.28 -7.47 -3.13
N VAL A 60 -5.51 -7.17 -3.58
CA VAL A 60 -6.70 -7.34 -2.74
C VAL A 60 -6.91 -8.81 -2.36
N VAL A 61 -6.77 -9.72 -3.32
CA VAL A 61 -6.94 -11.16 -3.06
C VAL A 61 -5.80 -11.69 -2.20
N GLY A 62 -4.56 -11.30 -2.47
CA GLY A 62 -3.38 -11.69 -1.70
C GLY A 62 -3.45 -11.23 -0.25
N GLU A 63 -3.77 -9.96 -0.02
CA GLU A 63 -3.94 -9.42 1.34
C GLU A 63 -5.07 -10.09 2.09
N SER A 64 -6.19 -10.38 1.41
CA SER A 64 -7.31 -11.11 2.02
C SER A 64 -6.90 -12.53 2.39
N TRP A 65 -6.15 -13.21 1.51
CA TRP A 65 -5.68 -14.56 1.72
C TRP A 65 -4.71 -14.65 2.91
N ILE A 66 -3.68 -13.79 2.96
CA ILE A 66 -2.72 -13.78 4.06
C ILE A 66 -3.43 -13.43 5.37
N SER A 67 -4.29 -12.43 5.34
CA SER A 67 -4.98 -11.93 6.53
C SER A 67 -5.96 -12.95 7.13
N ASP A 68 -6.64 -13.77 6.31
CA ASP A 68 -7.56 -14.82 6.77
C ASP A 68 -6.82 -16.08 7.27
N ASN A 69 -5.66 -16.41 6.69
CA ASN A 69 -4.90 -17.63 7.02
C ASN A 69 -3.94 -17.47 8.21
N VAL A 70 -3.73 -16.24 8.68
CA VAL A 70 -2.83 -15.97 9.81
C VAL A 70 -3.59 -15.96 11.14
N SER A 71 -3.07 -16.68 12.13
CA SER A 71 -3.59 -16.66 13.50
C SER A 71 -3.51 -15.26 14.13
N ASP A 72 -4.50 -14.91 14.95
CA ASP A 72 -4.60 -13.57 15.57
C ASP A 72 -3.42 -13.20 16.49
N ASN A 73 -2.69 -14.19 17.00
CA ASN A 73 -1.52 -13.99 17.87
C ASN A 73 -0.29 -13.46 17.13
N TYR A 74 -0.18 -13.75 15.83
CA TYR A 74 0.96 -13.38 14.99
C TYR A 74 0.55 -12.53 13.78
N LYS A 75 -0.69 -12.03 13.78
CA LYS A 75 -1.27 -11.31 12.63
C LYS A 75 -0.52 -10.02 12.34
N GLY A 76 -0.13 -9.26 13.35
CA GLY A 76 0.71 -8.07 13.20
C GLY A 76 2.05 -8.40 12.58
N THR A 77 2.75 -9.38 13.12
CA THR A 77 4.11 -9.77 12.69
C THR A 77 4.13 -10.27 11.24
N LEU A 78 3.20 -11.15 10.88
CA LEU A 78 3.16 -11.76 9.53
C LEU A 78 2.60 -10.81 8.46
N MET A 79 1.61 -9.98 8.80
CA MET A 79 1.19 -8.90 7.89
C MET A 79 2.28 -7.86 7.73
N GLY A 80 3.03 -7.55 8.80
CA GLY A 80 4.23 -6.72 8.73
C GLY A 80 5.29 -7.30 7.80
N LEU A 81 5.54 -8.61 7.88
CA LEU A 81 6.48 -9.28 6.96
C LEU A 81 6.03 -9.20 5.51
N TYR A 82 4.74 -9.40 5.26
CA TYR A 82 4.15 -9.25 3.93
C TYR A 82 4.37 -7.84 3.38
N THR A 83 3.99 -6.81 4.14
CA THR A 83 4.15 -5.42 3.71
C THR A 83 5.64 -5.06 3.57
N SER A 84 6.53 -5.65 4.39
CA SER A 84 7.98 -5.39 4.34
C SER A 84 8.58 -5.90 3.04
N VAL A 85 8.18 -7.11 2.63
CA VAL A 85 8.58 -7.70 1.35
C VAL A 85 8.00 -6.89 0.19
N PHE A 86 6.75 -6.43 0.31
CA PHE A 86 6.13 -5.57 -0.70
C PHE A 86 6.92 -4.27 -0.93
N THR A 87 7.20 -3.50 0.14
CA THR A 87 8.00 -2.27 0.07
C THR A 87 9.44 -2.58 -0.38
N GLY A 88 10.03 -3.69 0.07
CA GLY A 88 11.35 -4.12 -0.37
C GLY A 88 11.41 -4.37 -1.88
N CYS A 89 10.41 -5.06 -2.44
CA CYS A 89 10.27 -5.26 -3.89
C CYS A 89 10.04 -3.94 -4.63
N GLN A 90 9.28 -3.00 -4.04
CA GLN A 90 9.07 -1.66 -4.59
C GLN A 90 10.39 -0.89 -4.74
N LEU A 91 11.31 -1.01 -3.78
CA LEU A 91 12.65 -0.40 -3.85
C LEU A 91 13.58 -1.12 -4.83
N LEU A 92 13.51 -2.46 -4.90
CA LEU A 92 14.34 -3.25 -5.80
C LEU A 92 13.99 -3.02 -7.27
N GLY A 93 12.75 -2.66 -7.59
CA GLY A 93 12.29 -2.41 -8.97
C GLY A 93 13.11 -1.32 -9.69
N PRO A 94 13.11 -0.06 -9.21
CA PRO A 94 13.92 1.01 -9.79
C PRO A 94 15.42 0.72 -9.74
N LEU A 95 15.92 0.05 -8.70
CA LEU A 95 17.32 -0.32 -8.58
C LEU A 95 17.75 -1.30 -9.68
N LEU A 96 16.92 -2.30 -9.98
CA LEU A 96 17.14 -3.23 -11.09
C LEU A 96 17.21 -2.49 -12.44
N ILE A 97 16.31 -1.52 -12.66
CA ILE A 97 16.31 -0.69 -13.87
C ILE A 97 17.57 0.18 -13.94
N SER A 98 18.04 0.71 -12.80
CA SER A 98 19.25 1.53 -12.76
C SER A 98 20.53 0.75 -13.10
N ILE A 99 20.60 -0.55 -12.78
CA ILE A 99 21.76 -1.39 -13.08
C ILE A 99 21.72 -1.86 -14.54
N VAL A 100 20.55 -2.30 -14.98
CA VAL A 100 20.38 -3.01 -16.25
C VAL A 100 20.09 -2.05 -17.43
N GLY A 101 19.69 -0.81 -17.12
CA GLY A 101 19.39 0.24 -18.08
C GLY A 101 17.93 0.24 -18.54
N ILE A 102 17.43 1.43 -18.86
CA ILE A 102 16.01 1.70 -19.18
C ILE A 102 15.56 0.99 -20.47
N ILE A 103 16.47 0.77 -21.41
CA ILE A 103 16.18 0.18 -22.74
C ILE A 103 16.15 -1.35 -22.67
N SER A 104 16.64 -1.95 -21.59
CA SER A 104 16.77 -3.40 -21.50
C SER A 104 15.41 -4.10 -21.35
N LEU A 105 15.26 -5.23 -22.05
CA LEU A 105 14.11 -6.13 -21.91
C LEU A 105 14.16 -6.98 -20.64
N ILE A 106 15.31 -7.02 -19.95
CA ILE A 106 15.56 -7.89 -18.79
C ILE A 106 14.55 -7.70 -17.65
N PRO A 107 14.16 -6.47 -17.23
CA PRO A 107 13.17 -6.32 -16.15
C PRO A 107 11.81 -6.90 -16.53
N ALA A 108 11.39 -6.73 -17.79
CA ALA A 108 10.12 -7.26 -18.27
C ALA A 108 10.13 -8.79 -18.37
N THR A 109 11.23 -9.38 -18.87
CA THR A 109 11.34 -10.84 -18.95
C THR A 109 11.44 -11.50 -17.58
N LEU A 110 12.15 -10.89 -16.62
CA LEU A 110 12.20 -11.37 -15.24
C LEU A 110 10.83 -11.35 -14.58
N LEU A 111 10.08 -10.26 -14.72
CA LEU A 111 8.72 -10.16 -14.17
C LEU A 111 7.78 -11.23 -14.76
N SER A 112 7.87 -11.47 -16.07
CA SER A 112 7.10 -12.52 -16.73
C SER A 112 7.52 -13.92 -16.28
N LEU A 113 8.81 -14.16 -16.04
CA LEU A 113 9.27 -15.44 -15.49
C LEU A 113 8.78 -15.65 -14.06
N PHE A 114 8.89 -14.65 -13.19
CA PHE A 114 8.42 -14.72 -11.81
C PHE A 114 6.90 -14.96 -11.72
N SER A 115 6.12 -14.28 -12.56
CA SER A 115 4.67 -14.50 -12.61
C SER A 115 4.32 -15.92 -13.05
N LEU A 116 5.03 -16.49 -14.03
CA LEU A 116 4.87 -17.91 -14.42
C LEU A 116 5.22 -18.86 -13.28
N VAL A 117 6.32 -18.62 -12.56
CA VAL A 117 6.70 -19.42 -11.38
C VAL A 117 5.60 -19.35 -10.31
N CYS A 118 5.06 -18.16 -10.02
CA CYS A 118 3.95 -18.00 -9.08
C CYS A 118 2.69 -18.76 -9.53
N ILE A 119 2.37 -18.76 -10.83
CA ILE A 119 1.24 -19.55 -11.36
C ILE A 119 1.48 -21.04 -11.11
N VAL A 120 2.67 -21.56 -11.40
CA VAL A 120 3.02 -22.96 -11.14
C VAL A 120 2.91 -23.29 -9.65
N LEU A 121 3.37 -22.42 -8.76
CA LEU A 121 3.24 -22.61 -7.31
C LEU A 121 1.78 -22.67 -6.85
N ILE A 122 0.92 -21.81 -7.39
CA ILE A 122 -0.53 -21.82 -7.11
C ILE A 122 -1.20 -23.10 -7.63
N LEU A 123 -0.74 -23.63 -8.78
CA LEU A 123 -1.29 -24.88 -9.33
C LEU A 123 -0.85 -26.12 -8.53
N ILE A 124 0.38 -26.13 -8.02
CA ILE A 124 0.91 -27.25 -7.21
C ILE A 124 0.31 -27.24 -5.80
N ASN A 125 0.21 -26.05 -5.19
CA ASN A 125 -0.35 -25.85 -3.86
C ASN A 125 -1.56 -24.91 -3.95
N PRO A 126 -2.71 -25.41 -4.46
CA PRO A 126 -3.90 -24.61 -4.54
C PRO A 126 -4.25 -24.10 -3.15
N SER A 127 -4.42 -22.77 -3.04
CA SER A 127 -4.79 -22.18 -1.77
C SER A 127 -6.09 -22.81 -1.26
N ALA A 128 -6.09 -23.25 0.00
CA ALA A 128 -7.32 -23.61 0.69
C ALA A 128 -8.24 -22.38 0.66
N SER A 129 -9.46 -22.57 0.15
CA SER A 129 -10.29 -21.46 -0.30
C SER A 129 -10.64 -20.49 0.85
N LEU A 130 -10.78 -19.20 0.53
CA LEU A 130 -11.45 -18.21 1.40
C LEU A 130 -12.95 -18.53 1.67
N SER A 131 -13.41 -19.73 1.29
CA SER A 131 -14.81 -20.11 1.14
C SER A 131 -15.15 -21.56 1.53
N GLN A 132 -14.31 -22.32 2.24
CA GLN A 132 -14.79 -23.59 2.84
C GLN A 132 -15.63 -23.36 4.12
N ARG A 133 -15.82 -22.09 4.51
CA ARG A 133 -16.77 -21.63 5.53
C ARG A 133 -18.00 -20.92 4.94
N ALA A 134 -18.20 -20.99 3.62
CA ALA A 134 -19.32 -20.37 2.91
C ALA A 134 -20.62 -21.19 2.99
N GLU A 135 -20.69 -22.23 3.82
CA GLU A 135 -21.91 -22.94 4.14
C GLU A 135 -22.23 -22.70 5.62
N THR A 136 -23.06 -21.69 5.93
CA THR A 136 -24.18 -21.81 6.92
C THR A 136 -24.83 -20.49 7.37
N ASN A 137 -24.27 -19.30 7.16
CA ASN A 137 -24.90 -18.08 7.70
C ASN A 137 -25.11 -16.99 6.64
N GLN A 138 -26.39 -16.73 6.38
CA GLN A 138 -27.03 -15.59 5.71
C GLN A 138 -26.12 -14.66 4.90
N GLU A 139 -26.40 -14.56 3.60
CA GLU A 139 -25.83 -13.65 2.63
C GLU A 139 -26.01 -12.17 3.01
N VAL A 140 -25.26 -11.67 4.01
CA VAL A 140 -25.34 -10.25 4.33
C VAL A 140 -24.53 -9.47 3.30
N ARG A 141 -25.24 -8.96 2.29
CA ARG A 141 -24.77 -7.91 1.38
C ARG A 141 -24.54 -6.66 2.22
N TYR A 142 -23.31 -6.41 2.66
CA TYR A 142 -22.97 -5.09 3.18
C TYR A 142 -22.74 -4.14 2.00
N PRO A 143 -23.56 -3.09 1.83
CA PRO A 143 -23.23 -2.03 0.90
C PRO A 143 -21.89 -1.41 1.33
N ALA A 144 -21.16 -0.84 0.37
CA ALA A 144 -19.84 -0.24 0.63
C ALA A 144 -19.88 0.80 1.77
N LEU A 145 -20.95 1.60 1.85
CA LEU A 145 -21.05 2.71 2.79
C LEU A 145 -21.18 2.26 4.26
N PRO A 146 -22.09 1.35 4.66
CA PRO A 146 -22.08 0.77 6.00
C PRO A 146 -20.74 0.16 6.40
N LEU A 147 -20.08 -0.50 5.46
CA LEU A 147 -18.80 -1.16 5.71
C LEU A 147 -17.67 -0.13 5.95
N ILE A 148 -17.63 0.97 5.18
CA ILE A 148 -16.74 2.11 5.44
C ILE A 148 -17.02 2.72 6.83
N MET A 149 -18.30 2.96 7.13
CA MET A 149 -18.73 3.61 8.39
C MET A 149 -18.48 2.77 9.64
N SER A 150 -18.26 1.47 9.45
CA SER A 150 -17.93 0.57 10.56
C SER A 150 -16.46 0.60 10.97
N ALA A 151 -15.58 1.08 10.09
CA ALA A 151 -14.14 1.11 10.32
C ALA A 151 -13.50 2.35 9.65
N PRO A 152 -13.99 3.57 9.90
CA PRO A 152 -13.50 4.79 9.24
C PRO A 152 -12.00 5.03 9.50
N CYS A 153 -11.51 4.66 10.69
CA CYS A 153 -10.09 4.77 11.02
C CYS A 153 -9.16 3.87 10.19
N LEU A 154 -9.64 2.73 9.70
CA LEU A 154 -8.83 1.85 8.84
C LEU A 154 -8.79 2.43 7.43
N MET A 155 -9.94 2.92 6.95
CA MET A 155 -10.08 3.60 5.67
C MET A 155 -9.19 4.84 5.60
N MET A 156 -9.21 5.67 6.65
CA MET A 156 -8.34 6.85 6.74
C MET A 156 -6.85 6.47 6.91
N GLY A 157 -6.53 5.34 7.54
CA GLY A 157 -5.16 4.85 7.62
C GLY A 157 -4.58 4.50 6.26
N VAL A 158 -5.33 3.75 5.45
CA VAL A 158 -4.96 3.44 4.06
C VAL A 158 -4.83 4.71 3.23
N PHE A 159 -5.78 5.65 3.36
CA PHE A 159 -5.70 6.95 2.67
C PHE A 159 -4.45 7.72 3.08
N CYS A 160 -4.14 7.79 4.37
CA CYS A 160 -2.98 8.51 4.90
C CYS A 160 -1.67 7.96 4.34
N PHE A 161 -1.50 6.63 4.35
CA PHE A 161 -0.28 6.02 3.84
C PHE A 161 -0.18 6.13 2.32
N SER A 162 -1.25 5.86 1.55
CA SER A 162 -1.17 5.94 0.08
C SER A 162 -0.98 7.37 -0.43
N PHE A 163 -1.50 8.36 0.31
CA PHE A 163 -1.24 9.78 0.08
C PHE A 163 0.23 10.11 0.35
N PHE A 164 0.76 9.68 1.51
CA PHE A 164 2.16 9.87 1.89
C PHE A 164 3.13 9.20 0.92
N ASP A 165 2.89 7.93 0.55
CA ASP A 165 3.68 7.14 -0.39
C ASP A 165 3.80 7.86 -1.74
N ALA A 166 2.65 8.22 -2.35
CA ALA A 166 2.63 8.88 -3.64
C ALA A 166 3.21 10.31 -3.60
N ALA A 167 2.90 11.10 -2.56
CA ALA A 167 3.45 12.43 -2.38
C ALA A 167 4.96 12.39 -2.15
N THR A 168 5.47 11.43 -1.39
CA THR A 168 6.91 11.30 -1.13
C THR A 168 7.66 10.91 -2.39
N LEU A 169 7.17 9.93 -3.16
CA LEU A 169 7.82 9.51 -4.40
C LEU A 169 7.89 10.62 -5.46
N SER A 170 6.89 11.50 -5.51
CA SER A 170 6.77 12.52 -6.55
C SER A 170 7.29 13.90 -6.14
N MET A 171 6.97 14.36 -4.92
CA MET A 171 7.20 15.74 -4.49
C MET A 171 8.35 15.89 -3.48
N PHE A 172 8.77 14.82 -2.79
CA PHE A 172 9.92 14.90 -1.88
C PHE A 172 11.22 15.34 -2.58
N PRO A 173 11.53 14.92 -3.84
CA PRO A 173 12.66 15.46 -4.59
C PRO A 173 12.64 16.99 -4.68
N LEU A 174 11.47 17.55 -5.00
CA LEU A 174 11.27 19.00 -5.13
C LEU A 174 11.42 19.70 -3.79
N TYR A 175 10.86 19.13 -2.72
CA TYR A 175 11.00 19.64 -1.36
C TYR A 175 12.47 19.67 -0.89
N GLY A 176 13.24 18.60 -1.13
CA GLY A 176 14.64 18.58 -0.75
C GLY A 176 15.48 19.59 -1.54
N LEU A 177 15.25 19.68 -2.85
CA LEU A 177 15.94 20.64 -3.71
C LEU A 177 15.63 22.10 -3.34
N SER A 178 14.38 22.41 -2.97
CA SER A 178 13.99 23.76 -2.54
C SER A 178 14.66 24.19 -1.23
N LEU A 179 15.08 23.22 -0.41
CA LEU A 179 15.85 23.45 0.81
C LEU A 179 17.37 23.52 0.58
N GLY A 180 17.82 23.44 -0.67
CA GLY A 180 19.25 23.46 -1.02
C GLY A 180 19.96 22.12 -0.81
N ILE A 181 19.23 21.03 -0.58
CA ILE A 181 19.81 19.69 -0.48
C ILE A 181 20.22 19.23 -1.89
N HIS A 182 21.43 18.68 -2.00
CA HIS A 182 21.93 18.15 -3.26
C HIS A 182 21.05 17.00 -3.79
N GLU A 183 20.73 17.00 -5.09
CA GLU A 183 19.81 16.04 -5.75
C GLU A 183 20.06 14.57 -5.37
N LYS A 184 21.31 14.11 -5.48
CA LYS A 184 21.72 12.76 -5.08
C LYS A 184 21.36 12.41 -3.63
N ILE A 185 21.50 13.36 -2.70
CA ILE A 185 21.16 13.16 -1.29
C ILE A 185 19.64 13.04 -1.16
N THR A 186 18.87 13.89 -1.83
CA THR A 186 17.40 13.83 -1.79
C THR A 186 16.84 12.50 -2.31
N ILE A 187 17.38 11.99 -3.41
CA ILE A 187 17.00 10.65 -3.94
C ILE A 187 17.36 9.56 -2.91
N THR A 188 18.52 9.68 -2.25
CA THR A 188 18.95 8.74 -1.21
C THR A 188 18.01 8.79 0.00
N LEU A 189 17.55 9.97 0.41
CA LEU A 189 16.60 10.13 1.51
C LEU A 189 15.28 9.40 1.22
N ILE A 190 14.76 9.46 -0.01
CA ILE A 190 13.55 8.72 -0.39
C ILE A 190 13.77 7.22 -0.21
N THR A 191 14.89 6.70 -0.70
CA THR A 191 15.25 5.29 -0.50
C THR A 191 15.32 4.95 0.99
N VAL A 192 15.89 5.83 1.82
CA VAL A 192 15.97 5.62 3.27
C VAL A 192 14.61 5.67 3.96
N ILE A 193 13.68 6.53 3.51
CA ILE A 193 12.28 6.53 3.98
C ILE A 193 11.66 5.16 3.76
N PHE A 194 11.70 4.65 2.53
CA PHE A 194 11.11 3.36 2.20
C PHE A 194 11.87 2.16 2.79
N LEU A 195 13.17 2.30 3.07
CA LEU A 195 13.91 1.30 3.84
C LEU A 195 13.45 1.29 5.31
N GLY A 196 13.23 2.46 5.91
CA GLY A 196 12.65 2.58 7.24
C GLY A 196 11.28 1.92 7.31
N ASP A 197 10.44 2.19 6.31
CA ASP A 197 9.16 1.52 6.10
C ASP A 197 9.32 -0.02 6.06
N ALA A 198 10.10 -0.53 5.11
CA ALA A 198 10.28 -1.97 4.92
C ALA A 198 10.86 -2.67 6.17
N ILE A 199 11.83 -2.08 6.87
CA ILE A 199 12.52 -2.74 8.00
C ILE A 199 11.65 -2.75 9.26
N PHE A 200 10.91 -1.67 9.54
CA PHE A 200 10.23 -1.50 10.83
C PHE A 200 8.79 -2.00 10.86
N GLN A 201 8.17 -2.30 9.73
CA GLN A 201 6.82 -2.88 9.72
C GLN A 201 6.72 -4.21 10.51
N VAL A 202 7.71 -5.10 10.42
CA VAL A 202 7.75 -6.35 11.22
C VAL A 202 7.86 -6.06 12.73
N PRO A 203 8.84 -5.28 13.23
CA PRO A 203 8.90 -4.86 14.62
C PRO A 203 7.63 -4.17 15.13
N ILE A 204 7.04 -3.27 14.34
CA ILE A 204 5.80 -2.57 14.70
C ILE A 204 4.65 -3.56 14.81
N GLY A 205 4.52 -4.48 13.84
CA GLY A 205 3.54 -5.55 13.85
C GLY A 205 3.66 -6.47 15.07
N TRP A 206 4.89 -6.89 15.39
CA TRP A 206 5.19 -7.70 16.58
C TRP A 206 4.86 -6.97 17.88
N LEU A 207 5.20 -5.69 17.98
CA LEU A 207 4.91 -4.90 19.17
C LEU A 207 3.39 -4.66 19.32
N ALA A 208 2.66 -4.53 18.21
CA ALA A 208 1.20 -4.48 18.22
C ALA A 208 0.56 -5.80 18.66
N ASP A 209 1.12 -6.94 18.24
CA ASP A 209 0.68 -8.28 18.69
C ASP A 209 0.84 -8.47 20.20
N LYS A 210 1.93 -7.95 20.77
CA LYS A 210 2.18 -7.99 22.23
C LYS A 210 1.38 -6.97 23.04
N THR A 211 0.84 -5.96 22.40
CA THR A 211 0.17 -4.85 23.08
C THR A 211 -1.29 -4.75 22.61
N ASN A 212 -1.68 -3.61 22.04
CA ASN A 212 -3.02 -3.37 21.53
C ASN A 212 -2.91 -2.73 20.14
N HIS A 213 -3.46 -3.39 19.13
CA HIS A 213 -3.42 -2.95 17.74
C HIS A 213 -3.99 -1.54 17.54
N GLN A 214 -5.03 -1.15 18.28
CA GLN A 214 -5.60 0.20 18.19
C GLN A 214 -4.66 1.24 18.81
N ARG A 215 -4.05 0.96 19.97
CA ARG A 215 -3.10 1.90 20.59
C ARG A 215 -1.86 2.09 19.71
N MET A 216 -1.31 1.00 19.17
CA MET A 216 -0.18 1.10 18.25
C MET A 216 -0.50 1.86 16.98
N HIS A 217 -1.71 1.70 16.44
CA HIS A 217 -2.12 2.44 15.26
C HIS A 217 -2.14 3.95 15.49
N ILE A 218 -2.57 4.39 16.67
CA ILE A 218 -2.54 5.80 17.07
C ILE A 218 -1.10 6.27 17.30
N ILE A 219 -0.26 5.47 17.95
CA ILE A 219 1.16 5.78 18.15
C ILE A 219 1.86 6.01 16.81
N CYS A 220 1.61 5.16 15.80
CA CYS A 220 2.13 5.36 14.45
C CYS A 220 1.72 6.70 13.86
N GLY A 221 0.44 7.07 13.94
CA GLY A 221 -0.02 8.38 13.47
C GLY A 221 0.63 9.55 14.20
N VAL A 222 0.75 9.47 15.52
CA VAL A 222 1.35 10.53 16.34
C VAL A 222 2.83 10.71 16.00
N VAL A 223 3.60 9.63 15.98
CA VAL A 223 5.04 9.68 15.68
C VAL A 223 5.28 10.15 14.25
N PHE A 224 4.47 9.69 13.29
CA PHE A 224 4.53 10.14 11.90
C PHE A 224 4.30 11.66 11.75
N ILE A 225 3.34 12.24 12.48
CA ILE A 225 3.12 13.70 12.48
C ILE A 225 4.30 14.42 13.11
N PHE A 226 4.84 13.91 14.22
CA PHE A 226 6.00 14.53 14.86
C PHE A 226 7.24 14.48 13.97
N SER A 227 7.49 13.39 13.23
CA SER A 227 8.61 13.34 12.29
C SER A 227 8.41 14.33 11.14
N LEU A 228 7.19 14.47 10.60
CA LEU A 228 6.89 15.48 9.58
C LEU A 228 7.14 16.92 10.07
N LEU A 229 6.80 17.22 11.33
CA LEU A 229 7.04 18.52 11.94
C LEU A 229 8.52 18.74 12.29
N ALA A 230 9.27 17.67 12.52
CA ALA A 230 10.70 17.72 12.80
C ALA A 230 11.55 17.95 11.54
N LEU A 231 11.07 17.57 10.36
CA LEU A 231 11.80 17.71 9.09
C LEU A 231 12.50 19.07 8.90
N PRO A 232 11.84 20.24 9.02
CA PRO A 232 12.52 21.54 8.85
C PRO A 232 13.65 21.78 9.84
N LEU A 233 13.57 21.18 11.03
CA LEU A 233 14.55 21.32 12.10
C LEU A 233 15.75 20.39 11.89
N THR A 234 15.53 19.25 11.22
CA THR A 234 16.55 18.21 11.02
C THR A 234 17.33 18.36 9.72
N VAL A 235 16.81 19.09 8.72
CA VAL A 235 17.39 19.26 7.36
C VAL A 235 18.88 19.59 7.32
N ASN A 236 19.38 20.43 8.22
CA ASN A 236 20.80 20.84 8.27
C ASN A 236 21.67 19.98 9.21
N SER A 237 21.17 18.82 9.63
CA SER A 237 21.79 17.97 10.64
C SER A 237 21.83 16.50 10.22
N LEU A 238 22.74 15.73 10.83
CA LEU A 238 22.76 14.28 10.72
C LEU A 238 21.47 13.63 11.23
N PHE A 239 20.70 14.32 12.07
CA PHE A 239 19.40 13.86 12.55
C PHE A 239 18.36 13.70 11.42
N LEU A 240 18.55 14.33 10.25
CA LEU A 240 17.68 14.14 9.08
C LEU A 240 17.54 12.67 8.72
N TRP A 241 18.63 11.92 8.72
CA TRP A 241 18.64 10.50 8.36
C TRP A 241 17.81 9.65 9.32
N VAL A 242 17.89 9.95 10.62
CA VAL A 242 17.10 9.26 11.65
C VAL A 242 15.62 9.63 11.51
N ASP A 243 15.33 10.90 11.28
CA ASP A 243 13.97 11.41 11.14
C ASP A 243 13.24 10.81 9.94
N VAL A 244 13.90 10.72 8.78
CA VAL A 244 13.29 10.09 7.59
C VAL A 244 13.08 8.58 7.74
N ILE A 245 13.93 7.88 8.51
CA ILE A 245 13.71 6.46 8.86
C ILE A 245 12.46 6.34 9.73
N ILE A 246 12.32 7.19 10.75
CA ILE A 246 11.15 7.21 11.64
C ILE A 246 9.89 7.54 10.83
N MET A 247 9.96 8.52 9.95
CA MET A 247 8.84 8.91 9.09
C MET A 247 8.37 7.74 8.22
N GLY A 248 9.29 7.03 7.57
CA GLY A 248 8.97 5.82 6.80
C GLY A 248 8.39 4.69 7.65
N ALA A 249 9.07 4.36 8.76
CA ALA A 249 8.68 3.29 9.68
C ALA A 249 7.24 3.46 10.20
N PHE A 250 6.92 4.64 10.73
CA PHE A 250 5.62 4.89 11.33
C PHE A 250 4.56 5.26 10.30
N GLY A 251 4.92 5.84 9.15
CA GLY A 251 4.03 5.99 8.01
C GLY A 251 3.54 4.63 7.49
N GLY A 252 4.48 3.71 7.27
CA GLY A 252 4.23 2.30 6.93
C GLY A 252 3.37 1.55 7.92
N GLY A 253 3.70 1.71 9.21
CA GLY A 253 2.97 1.08 10.31
C GLY A 253 1.48 1.42 10.32
N ILE A 254 1.07 2.60 9.82
CA ILE A 254 -0.34 2.97 9.66
C ILE A 254 -1.04 2.01 8.69
N TYR A 255 -0.41 1.70 7.55
CA TYR A 255 -0.99 0.78 6.58
C TYR A 255 -1.03 -0.66 7.09
N THR A 256 0.09 -1.16 7.61
CA THR A 256 0.18 -2.53 8.15
C THR A 256 -0.86 -2.76 9.24
N LEU A 257 -1.01 -1.82 10.18
CA LEU A 257 -1.99 -1.96 11.27
C LEU A 257 -3.44 -1.78 10.79
N SER A 258 -3.68 -1.06 9.69
CA SER A 258 -4.99 -1.02 9.04
C SER A 258 -5.39 -2.40 8.52
N LEU A 259 -4.48 -3.10 7.84
CA LEU A 259 -4.68 -4.47 7.36
C LEU A 259 -4.87 -5.47 8.52
N VAL A 260 -4.04 -5.38 9.55
CA VAL A 260 -4.12 -6.28 10.72
C VAL A 260 -5.46 -6.13 11.44
N ARG A 261 -5.89 -4.89 11.68
CA ARG A 261 -7.17 -4.62 12.34
C ARG A 261 -8.37 -5.01 11.47
N ALA A 262 -8.27 -4.89 10.15
CA ALA A 262 -9.28 -5.41 9.23
C ALA A 262 -9.37 -6.95 9.32
N GLY A 263 -8.24 -7.63 9.27
CA GLY A 263 -8.14 -9.09 9.38
C GLY A 263 -8.58 -9.68 10.70
N LYS A 264 -8.52 -8.91 11.80
CA LYS A 264 -9.08 -9.31 13.09
C LYS A 264 -10.58 -9.08 13.20
N LYS A 265 -11.10 -8.09 12.46
CA LYS A 265 -12.52 -7.68 12.53
C LYS A 265 -13.40 -8.40 11.52
N TYR A 266 -12.85 -8.79 10.38
CA TYR A 266 -13.59 -9.38 9.27
C TYR A 266 -12.89 -10.63 8.77
N SER A 267 -13.68 -11.56 8.23
CA SER A 267 -13.20 -12.82 7.64
C SER A 267 -13.94 -13.12 6.33
N GLY A 268 -13.38 -14.02 5.52
CA GLY A 268 -14.01 -14.50 4.28
C GLY A 268 -14.40 -13.37 3.31
N GLN A 269 -15.62 -13.42 2.75
CA GLN A 269 -16.06 -12.48 1.72
C GLN A 269 -16.14 -11.02 2.20
N THR A 270 -16.43 -10.78 3.48
CA THR A 270 -16.45 -9.43 4.06
C THR A 270 -15.03 -8.85 4.13
N LEU A 271 -14.02 -9.68 4.44
CA LEU A 271 -12.62 -9.27 4.42
C LEU A 271 -12.16 -8.91 2.99
N ILE A 272 -12.53 -9.71 1.99
CA ILE A 272 -12.28 -9.39 0.58
C ILE A 272 -12.89 -8.04 0.21
N THR A 273 -14.12 -7.77 0.65
CA THR A 273 -14.82 -6.52 0.38
C THR A 273 -14.16 -5.32 1.07
N ILE A 274 -13.68 -5.49 2.31
CA ILE A 274 -12.90 -4.45 3.02
C ILE A 274 -11.59 -4.16 2.30
N ASN A 275 -10.83 -5.18 1.91
CA ASN A 275 -9.56 -4.99 1.21
C ASN A 275 -9.78 -4.41 -0.20
N SER A 276 -10.91 -4.70 -0.83
CA SER A 276 -11.27 -4.06 -2.09
C SER A 276 -11.57 -2.56 -1.88
N LEU A 277 -12.25 -2.18 -0.79
CA LEU A 277 -12.39 -0.77 -0.42
C LEU A 277 -11.04 -0.11 -0.12
N PHE A 278 -10.12 -0.81 0.54
CA PHE A 278 -8.74 -0.33 0.72
C PHE A 278 -8.07 -0.04 -0.62
N GLY A 279 -8.20 -0.92 -1.62
CA GLY A 279 -7.67 -0.67 -2.96
C GLY A 279 -8.27 0.57 -3.67
N ILE A 280 -9.56 0.84 -3.46
CA ILE A 280 -10.21 2.06 -3.97
C ILE A 280 -9.64 3.29 -3.28
N ILE A 281 -9.59 3.28 -1.94
CA ILE A 281 -9.09 4.40 -1.14
C ILE A 281 -7.62 4.65 -1.41
N TRP A 282 -6.82 3.59 -1.54
CA TRP A 282 -5.42 3.68 -1.94
C TRP A 282 -5.30 4.46 -3.24
N SER A 283 -6.08 4.07 -4.26
CA SER A 283 -6.09 4.73 -5.57
C SER A 283 -6.47 6.22 -5.47
N ILE A 284 -7.45 6.57 -4.62
CA ILE A 284 -7.83 7.97 -4.38
C ILE A 284 -6.68 8.72 -3.70
N GLY A 285 -6.11 8.18 -2.63
CA GLY A 285 -4.99 8.81 -1.92
C GLY A 285 -3.75 8.99 -2.79
N SER A 286 -3.40 8.01 -3.62
CA SER A 286 -2.26 8.12 -4.54
C SER A 286 -2.47 9.15 -5.66
N LEU A 287 -3.71 9.42 -6.07
CA LEU A 287 -4.03 10.50 -7.01
C LEU A 287 -4.02 11.86 -6.31
N MET A 288 -4.62 11.94 -5.12
CA MET A 288 -4.73 13.19 -4.37
C MET A 288 -3.39 13.63 -3.77
N GLY A 289 -2.50 12.71 -3.42
CA GLY A 289 -1.20 12.96 -2.81
C GLY A 289 -0.38 13.99 -3.57
N PRO A 290 0.14 13.65 -4.77
CA PRO A 290 0.93 14.57 -5.59
C PRO A 290 0.18 15.83 -5.98
N LEU A 291 -1.13 15.73 -6.25
CA LEU A 291 -1.94 16.86 -6.71
C LEU A 291 -2.13 17.92 -5.62
N MET A 292 -2.51 17.51 -4.41
CA MET A 292 -2.73 18.42 -3.29
C MET A 292 -1.40 18.94 -2.73
N THR A 293 -0.37 18.10 -2.66
CA THR A 293 0.96 18.55 -2.22
C THR A 293 1.60 19.50 -3.22
N GLY A 294 1.50 19.24 -4.53
CA GLY A 294 1.98 20.15 -5.58
C GLY A 294 1.30 21.52 -5.52
N ILE A 295 -0.05 21.58 -5.49
CA ILE A 295 -0.80 22.84 -5.36
C ILE A 295 -0.41 23.59 -4.07
N SER A 296 -0.25 22.86 -2.97
CA SER A 296 0.17 23.46 -1.70
C SER A 296 1.59 24.01 -1.76
N MET A 297 2.51 23.33 -2.45
CA MET A 297 3.88 23.81 -2.66
C MET A 297 3.92 25.05 -3.55
N ASP A 298 3.02 25.19 -4.51
CA ASP A 298 2.91 26.43 -5.31
C ASP A 298 2.45 27.64 -4.46
N ILE A 299 1.60 27.41 -3.46
CA ILE A 299 1.02 28.48 -2.61
C ILE A 299 1.92 28.80 -1.40
N PHE A 300 2.46 27.78 -0.75
CA PHE A 300 3.17 27.88 0.53
C PHE A 300 4.67 27.54 0.42
N ASN A 301 5.19 27.40 -0.80
CA ASN A 301 6.56 26.95 -1.09
C ASN A 301 6.88 25.60 -0.42
N GLU A 302 8.10 25.40 0.07
CA GLU A 302 8.56 24.16 0.70
C GLU A 302 7.69 23.72 1.89
N LYS A 303 7.05 24.66 2.60
CA LYS A 303 6.18 24.36 3.75
C LYS A 303 4.91 23.63 3.32
N GLY A 304 4.47 23.84 2.08
CA GLY A 304 3.24 23.24 1.55
C GLY A 304 3.24 21.71 1.59
N PHE A 305 4.41 21.09 1.40
CA PHE A 305 4.61 19.64 1.51
C PHE A 305 4.26 19.12 2.91
N ILE A 306 4.86 19.72 3.94
CA ILE A 306 4.66 19.32 5.33
C ILE A 306 3.23 19.61 5.80
N ILE A 307 2.70 20.79 5.49
CA ILE A 307 1.35 21.20 5.92
C ILE A 307 0.31 20.16 5.51
N VAL A 308 0.33 19.74 4.25
CA VAL A 308 -0.66 18.80 3.71
C VAL A 308 -0.51 17.41 4.35
N LEU A 309 0.72 16.90 4.49
CA LEU A 309 0.95 15.59 5.10
C LEU A 309 0.57 15.58 6.59
N VAL A 310 0.86 16.66 7.32
CA VAL A 310 0.45 16.82 8.72
C VAL A 310 -1.08 16.87 8.84
N LEU A 311 -1.76 17.60 7.95
CA LEU A 311 -3.23 17.64 7.92
C LEU A 311 -3.83 16.25 7.70
N VAL A 312 -3.30 15.48 6.74
CA VAL A 312 -3.76 14.11 6.49
C VAL A 312 -3.48 13.19 7.69
N GLY A 313 -2.31 13.33 8.34
CA GLY A 313 -1.98 12.62 9.58
C GLY A 313 -2.94 12.98 10.73
N LEU A 314 -3.29 14.26 10.89
CA LEU A 314 -4.25 14.72 11.88
C LEU A 314 -5.65 14.15 11.60
N MET A 315 -6.10 14.16 10.34
CA MET A 315 -7.35 13.53 9.93
C MET A 315 -7.39 12.04 10.28
N PHE A 316 -6.25 11.34 10.11
CA PHE A 316 -6.09 9.96 10.56
C PHE A 316 -6.24 9.80 12.09
N ILE A 317 -5.60 10.65 12.89
CA ILE A 317 -5.78 10.60 14.35
C ILE A 317 -7.23 10.88 14.73
N PHE A 318 -7.84 11.94 14.19
CA PHE A 318 -9.23 12.30 14.47
C PHE A 318 -10.22 11.20 14.05
N SER A 319 -9.91 10.44 12.99
CA SER A 319 -10.76 9.32 12.57
C SER A 319 -10.91 8.21 13.62
N HIS A 320 -10.01 8.14 14.61
CA HIS A 320 -10.12 7.21 15.74
C HIS A 320 -11.18 7.63 16.76
N LEU A 321 -11.59 8.90 16.76
CA LEU A 321 -12.67 9.42 17.62
C LEU A 321 -14.06 9.19 17.03
N ILE A 322 -14.15 8.89 15.73
CA ILE A 322 -15.44 8.69 15.05
C ILE A 322 -16.08 7.40 15.60
N PRO A 323 -17.33 7.48 16.12
CA PRO A 323 -18.01 6.32 16.65
C PRO A 323 -18.20 5.25 15.57
N LYS A 324 -17.78 4.02 15.88
CA LYS A 324 -17.93 2.87 14.98
C LYS A 324 -19.40 2.48 14.95
N LYS A 325 -20.05 2.54 13.79
CA LYS A 325 -21.39 1.97 13.64
C LYS A 325 -21.30 0.45 13.56
N PRO A 326 -22.13 -0.31 14.29
CA PRO A 326 -22.21 -1.75 14.11
C PRO A 326 -22.67 -2.06 12.67
N VAL A 327 -22.17 -3.19 12.16
CA VAL A 327 -22.45 -3.73 10.82
C VAL A 327 -23.45 -4.86 10.99
#